data_AF-A0A8H6YL35-F1
#
_entry.id   AF-A0A8H6YL35-F1
#
_cell.length_a   1.000
_cell.length_b   1.000
_cell.length_c   1.000
_cell.angle_alpha   90.00
_cell.angle_beta   90.00
_cell.angle_gamma   90.00
#
_symmetry.space_group_name_H-M   'P 1'
#
loop_
_entity.id
_entity.type
_entity.pdbx_description
1 polymer ?
#
loop_
_entity_poly.entity_id
_entity_poly.type
_entity_poly.pdbx_seq_one_letter_code
_entity_poly.pdbx_strand_id
1 'polypeptide(L)'
;MKPAKTGGSTRIFSNKNPAKLYLAIDNPTFDKIADFFEKLDNPDRDNLSIDETSYPPKKGKKAMTQRKPRTTRGKKSVAGDETEKSENQDALDMSQSLPRNPEVLKSTKLYRRATPPPGPVQKKPRLELMVSPDASNIKKALAQQSQPRTKALKGLFDNTTCDVLIYILPTATWTDAIKNPHIFSELKNIIPCHNVIYYNTKSQRTSGGFKTAIPGKLGTQIFDAEKRDVCLKQAFSLAENGQKVIHAPISQLSFLGGELNILGWATTMMDIVYRYIKIQEPDVGTPPFHVPVMRFVRGGLAICQNETKETYLVEEWIDGEFVKYIHNRSGQPHHFQNGEYDLRARFLSFCQHVQFYKTDKAAYVSDFQGGLELLTDPQIISDPDLGITPLFGDGNTNYAALAKDHHCNEFCDFYRVPKAVLGQDEPVGVEAPIAPRSITPTAKNEFPPGLSHVLGSSSSTMEGSKLLNPPSSNNIVDLTGIQDDTEDLYA
;
A
#
# COMPACT_ATOMS: atom_id res chain seq x y z
N MET A 1 11.82 67.56 -32.36
CA MET A 1 12.48 66.25 -32.61
C MET A 1 11.78 65.20 -31.77
N LYS A 2 11.31 64.12 -32.39
CA LYS A 2 10.44 63.08 -31.79
C LYS A 2 11.25 62.12 -30.89
N PRO A 3 10.69 61.60 -29.79
CA PRO A 3 11.15 60.33 -29.23
C PRO A 3 10.47 59.16 -29.96
N ALA A 4 11.29 58.15 -30.27
CA ALA A 4 10.92 56.97 -31.04
C ALA A 4 10.09 55.98 -30.21
N LYS A 5 9.12 55.36 -30.88
CA LYS A 5 8.36 54.21 -30.40
C LYS A 5 9.25 52.97 -30.40
N THR A 6 9.27 52.22 -29.30
CA THR A 6 9.65 50.81 -29.30
C THR A 6 8.50 50.00 -28.71
N GLY A 7 7.68 49.45 -29.61
CA GLY A 7 6.80 48.34 -29.29
C GLY A 7 7.62 47.04 -29.36
N GLY A 8 7.45 46.18 -28.36
CA GLY A 8 8.08 44.87 -28.31
C GLY A 8 7.32 43.99 -27.31
N SER A 9 6.23 43.38 -27.77
CA SER A 9 5.58 42.27 -27.07
C SER A 9 6.55 41.08 -27.07
N THR A 10 7.00 40.65 -25.90
CA THR A 10 7.80 39.43 -25.77
C THR A 10 6.92 38.34 -25.17
N ARG A 11 6.42 37.45 -26.02
CA ARG A 11 5.98 36.11 -25.61
C ARG A 11 7.24 35.28 -25.36
N ILE A 12 7.43 34.78 -24.14
CA ILE A 12 8.43 33.76 -23.83
C ILE A 12 7.69 32.47 -23.48
N PHE A 13 7.48 31.64 -24.50
CA PHE A 13 7.60 30.19 -24.36
C PHE A 13 8.36 29.71 -25.59
N SER A 14 9.62 29.33 -25.39
CA SER A 14 10.43 28.61 -26.37
C SER A 14 10.91 27.34 -25.70
N ASN A 15 10.21 26.27 -26.02
CA ASN A 15 10.42 24.90 -25.59
C ASN A 15 11.58 24.31 -26.42
N LYS A 16 12.81 24.27 -25.90
CA LYS A 16 13.90 23.42 -26.42
C LYS A 16 14.86 23.00 -25.29
N ASN A 17 15.02 21.68 -25.14
CA ASN A 17 15.85 20.90 -24.21
C ASN A 17 15.29 20.66 -22.80
N PRO A 18 14.51 19.57 -22.60
CA PRO A 18 14.66 18.80 -21.38
C PRO A 18 15.98 18.03 -21.49
N ALA A 19 16.94 18.35 -20.63
CA ALA A 19 18.10 17.50 -20.42
C ALA A 19 17.58 16.09 -20.08
N LYS A 20 17.90 15.11 -20.92
CA LYS A 20 17.66 13.70 -20.62
C LYS A 20 18.49 13.33 -19.41
N LEU A 21 17.85 13.25 -18.25
CA LEU A 21 18.41 12.64 -17.06
C LEU A 21 18.34 11.13 -17.28
N TYR A 22 19.42 10.54 -17.79
CA TYR A 22 19.55 9.08 -17.85
C TYR A 22 19.84 8.58 -16.43
N LEU A 23 18.84 7.97 -15.79
CA LEU A 23 19.08 7.07 -14.66
C LEU A 23 19.56 5.73 -15.24
N ALA A 24 20.84 5.66 -15.59
CA ALA A 24 21.51 4.38 -15.75
C ALA A 24 21.73 3.82 -14.35
N ILE A 25 20.83 2.93 -13.90
CA ILE A 25 21.04 2.16 -12.67
C ILE A 25 21.94 0.98 -13.04
N ASP A 26 23.25 1.23 -13.10
CA ASP A 26 24.19 0.17 -12.77
C ASP A 26 24.01 -0.10 -11.28
N ASN A 27 23.64 -1.34 -10.91
CA ASN A 27 23.52 -1.75 -9.52
C ASN A 27 24.66 -2.71 -9.14
N PRO A 28 25.91 -2.22 -9.07
CA PRO A 28 27.05 -3.03 -8.61
C PRO A 28 26.88 -3.47 -7.15
N THR A 29 25.91 -2.91 -6.41
CA THR A 29 25.56 -3.37 -5.06
C THR A 29 24.77 -4.67 -5.11
N PHE A 30 23.88 -4.87 -6.08
CA PHE A 30 23.16 -6.13 -6.26
C PHE A 30 24.10 -7.24 -6.70
N ASP A 31 25.01 -6.97 -7.64
CA ASP A 31 26.02 -7.93 -8.05
C ASP A 31 26.99 -8.28 -6.92
N LYS A 32 27.39 -7.29 -6.08
CA LYS A 32 28.21 -7.55 -4.90
C LYS A 32 27.48 -8.33 -3.81
N ILE A 33 26.16 -8.16 -3.68
CA ILE A 33 25.33 -8.90 -2.74
C ILE A 33 25.14 -10.34 -3.26
N ALA A 34 24.89 -10.52 -4.56
CA ALA A 34 24.83 -11.82 -5.20
C ALA A 34 26.16 -12.57 -5.08
N ASP A 35 27.29 -11.91 -5.39
CA ASP A 35 28.65 -12.46 -5.22
C ASP A 35 28.96 -12.80 -3.76
N PHE A 36 28.55 -11.94 -2.81
CA PHE A 36 28.75 -12.20 -1.38
C PHE A 36 27.98 -13.44 -0.93
N PHE A 37 26.76 -13.64 -1.42
CA PHE A 37 25.96 -14.81 -1.11
C PHE A 37 26.43 -16.07 -1.85
N GLU A 38 26.89 -15.96 -3.10
CA GLU A 38 27.48 -17.10 -3.83
C GLU A 38 28.76 -17.61 -3.13
N LYS A 39 29.54 -16.71 -2.52
CA LYS A 39 30.70 -17.07 -1.69
C LYS A 39 30.33 -17.72 -0.36
N LEU A 40 29.18 -17.39 0.22
CA LEU A 40 28.67 -18.02 1.43
C LEU A 40 28.17 -19.46 1.17
N ASP A 41 27.60 -19.70 -0.01
CA ASP A 41 27.09 -21.03 -0.39
C ASP A 41 28.21 -22.00 -0.85
N ASN A 42 29.42 -21.51 -1.16
CA ASN A 42 30.57 -22.33 -1.57
C ASN A 42 31.90 -21.80 -0.99
N PRO A 43 32.16 -21.99 0.32
CA PRO A 43 33.36 -21.46 0.97
C PRO A 43 34.69 -22.07 0.47
N ASP A 44 34.65 -23.21 -0.23
CA ASP A 44 35.85 -23.95 -0.68
C ASP A 44 36.22 -23.71 -2.15
N ARG A 45 35.48 -22.87 -2.89
CA ARG A 45 35.68 -22.71 -4.34
C ARG A 45 36.96 -21.96 -4.72
N ASP A 46 37.53 -21.19 -3.80
CA ASP A 46 38.76 -20.41 -4.06
C ASP A 46 40.06 -21.22 -3.88
N ASN A 47 40.00 -22.53 -3.56
CA ASN A 47 41.20 -23.36 -3.35
C ASN A 47 41.33 -24.59 -4.28
N LEU A 48 40.56 -24.66 -5.37
CA LEU A 48 40.69 -25.75 -6.35
C LEU A 48 41.04 -25.20 -7.74
N SER A 49 42.33 -25.23 -8.08
CA SER A 49 42.77 -25.14 -9.48
C SER A 49 42.32 -26.42 -10.20
N ILE A 50 41.26 -26.33 -11.00
CA ILE A 50 40.80 -27.45 -11.82
C ILE A 50 41.38 -27.29 -13.24
N ASP A 51 42.17 -28.29 -13.61
CA ASP A 51 42.71 -28.54 -14.95
C ASP A 51 41.57 -28.83 -15.94
N GLU A 52 41.50 -28.02 -16.99
CA GLU A 52 40.37 -27.90 -17.93
C GLU A 52 40.41 -28.94 -19.06
N THR A 53 40.74 -30.20 -18.74
CA THR A 53 40.90 -31.26 -19.77
C THR A 53 40.18 -32.57 -19.43
N SER A 54 38.87 -32.55 -19.18
CA SER A 54 38.04 -33.74 -19.41
C SER A 54 36.53 -33.46 -19.46
N TYR A 55 36.01 -33.13 -20.64
CA TYR A 55 34.59 -33.37 -20.96
C TYR A 55 34.48 -34.18 -22.26
N PRO A 56 33.68 -35.26 -22.28
CA PRO A 56 33.44 -36.04 -23.49
C PRO A 56 32.49 -35.30 -24.45
N PRO A 57 32.56 -35.60 -25.76
CA PRO A 57 31.87 -34.80 -26.78
C PRO A 57 30.35 -35.00 -26.75
N LYS A 58 29.63 -33.87 -26.86
CA LYS A 58 28.17 -33.79 -26.99
C LYS A 58 27.71 -34.54 -28.26
N LYS A 59 26.94 -35.61 -28.09
CA LYS A 59 26.28 -36.33 -29.19
C LYS A 59 25.15 -35.49 -29.78
N GLY A 60 25.06 -35.54 -31.11
CA GLY A 60 24.33 -34.62 -31.96
C GLY A 60 22.81 -34.68 -31.91
N LYS A 61 22.24 -33.60 -32.47
CA LYS A 61 20.82 -33.33 -32.71
C LYS A 61 20.19 -34.48 -33.51
N LYS A 62 19.14 -35.11 -32.96
CA LYS A 62 18.25 -35.97 -33.75
C LYS A 62 17.06 -35.15 -34.28
N ALA A 63 16.79 -35.38 -35.56
CA ALA A 63 15.80 -34.72 -36.38
C ALA A 63 14.36 -34.97 -35.89
N MET A 64 13.57 -33.91 -36.05
CA MET A 64 12.15 -33.80 -35.78
C MET A 64 11.36 -34.59 -36.82
N THR A 65 10.75 -35.71 -36.42
CA THR A 65 9.87 -36.52 -37.29
C THR A 65 8.45 -35.97 -37.25
N GLN A 66 7.96 -35.54 -38.42
CA GLN A 66 6.59 -35.08 -38.66
C GLN A 66 5.58 -36.21 -38.39
N ARG A 67 4.59 -35.97 -37.53
CA ARG A 67 3.42 -36.84 -37.33
C ARG A 67 2.33 -36.48 -38.34
N LYS A 68 1.86 -37.49 -39.09
CA LYS A 68 0.75 -37.44 -40.05
C LYS A 68 -0.62 -37.30 -39.37
N PRO A 69 -1.64 -36.75 -40.07
CA PRO A 69 -3.00 -36.62 -39.57
C PRO A 69 -3.76 -37.95 -39.65
N ARG A 70 -4.60 -38.24 -38.65
CA ARG A 70 -5.47 -39.41 -38.61
C ARG A 70 -6.92 -38.98 -38.84
N THR A 71 -7.48 -39.43 -39.95
CA THR A 71 -8.87 -39.23 -40.35
C THR A 71 -9.77 -40.42 -39.99
N THR A 72 -10.96 -40.06 -39.53
CA THR A 72 -12.29 -40.68 -39.73
C THR A 72 -12.73 -41.99 -39.04
N ARG A 73 -13.89 -41.82 -38.37
CA ARG A 73 -15.19 -42.51 -38.56
C ARG A 73 -15.62 -43.55 -37.51
N GLY A 74 -16.81 -43.29 -36.95
CA GLY A 74 -17.65 -44.29 -36.28
C GLY A 74 -18.88 -43.69 -35.60
N LYS A 75 -19.92 -43.38 -36.38
CA LYS A 75 -21.29 -43.08 -35.91
C LYS A 75 -21.87 -44.29 -35.16
N LYS A 76 -22.61 -44.06 -34.06
CA LYS A 76 -23.83 -44.81 -33.74
C LYS A 76 -24.77 -43.95 -32.89
N SER A 77 -26.03 -43.94 -33.34
CA SER A 77 -27.19 -43.21 -32.86
C SER A 77 -28.17 -44.17 -32.19
N VAL A 78 -28.72 -43.83 -31.01
CA VAL A 78 -30.02 -44.24 -30.42
C VAL A 78 -30.26 -43.24 -29.27
N ALA A 79 -31.14 -42.23 -29.37
CA ALA A 79 -32.59 -42.23 -29.07
C ALA A 79 -32.96 -42.60 -27.62
N GLY A 80 -33.67 -41.69 -26.93
CA GLY A 80 -34.54 -42.04 -25.79
C GLY A 80 -34.36 -41.21 -24.51
N ASP A 81 -35.40 -40.41 -24.23
CA ASP A 81 -35.97 -40.04 -22.92
C ASP A 81 -35.30 -39.02 -21.99
N GLU A 82 -35.88 -37.82 -22.06
CA GLU A 82 -36.64 -37.17 -20.97
C GLU A 82 -36.34 -37.62 -19.53
N THR A 83 -35.79 -36.69 -18.73
CA THR A 83 -36.42 -36.31 -17.46
C THR A 83 -35.80 -35.01 -16.95
N GLU A 84 -36.57 -33.94 -17.07
CA GLU A 84 -36.46 -32.76 -16.22
C GLU A 84 -36.63 -33.18 -14.76
N LYS A 85 -35.73 -32.71 -13.89
CA LYS A 85 -36.00 -32.60 -12.46
C LYS A 85 -35.84 -31.15 -12.04
N SER A 86 -37.00 -30.50 -12.03
CA SER A 86 -37.37 -29.41 -11.14
C SER A 86 -37.35 -29.85 -9.68
N GLU A 87 -37.56 -28.88 -8.78
CA GLU A 87 -37.79 -28.95 -7.32
C GLU A 87 -36.51 -28.78 -6.46
N ASN A 88 -36.42 -27.85 -5.49
CA ASN A 88 -37.47 -27.24 -4.68
C ASN A 88 -37.18 -25.78 -4.29
N GLN A 89 -38.21 -24.95 -4.45
CA GLN A 89 -38.54 -23.81 -3.60
C GLN A 89 -39.38 -24.34 -2.42
N ASP A 90 -39.10 -23.84 -1.21
CA ASP A 90 -40.02 -23.62 -0.07
C ASP A 90 -39.15 -23.03 1.07
N ALA A 91 -39.20 -21.72 1.35
CA ALA A 91 -40.20 -20.99 2.13
C ALA A 91 -40.09 -21.21 3.66
N LEU A 92 -39.73 -20.14 4.37
CA LEU A 92 -40.04 -19.75 5.77
C LEU A 92 -39.25 -18.47 6.05
N ASP A 93 -39.77 -17.29 5.69
CA ASP A 93 -40.64 -16.43 6.52
C ASP A 93 -40.22 -16.32 7.99
N MET A 94 -39.43 -15.28 8.29
CA MET A 94 -39.35 -14.68 9.62
C MET A 94 -39.21 -13.16 9.46
N SER A 95 -40.35 -12.52 9.26
CA SER A 95 -40.52 -11.11 9.57
C SER A 95 -40.69 -10.95 11.08
N GLN A 96 -39.76 -10.24 11.75
CA GLN A 96 -39.99 -9.71 13.09
C GLN A 96 -39.82 -8.19 13.07
N SER A 97 -40.96 -7.55 13.28
CA SER A 97 -41.18 -6.13 13.51
C SER A 97 -40.40 -5.59 14.70
N LEU A 98 -39.63 -4.52 14.50
CA LEU A 98 -39.15 -3.65 15.56
C LEU A 98 -40.25 -2.66 15.97
N PRO A 99 -40.50 -2.45 17.29
CA PRO A 99 -41.47 -1.48 17.73
C PRO A 99 -40.93 -0.04 17.60
N ARG A 100 -41.74 0.81 16.95
CA ARG A 100 -41.65 2.28 17.02
C ARG A 100 -41.93 2.73 18.44
N ASN A 101 -41.06 3.59 18.98
CA ASN A 101 -41.32 4.34 20.21
C ASN A 101 -41.34 5.84 19.87
N PRO A 102 -42.46 6.57 20.07
CA PRO A 102 -42.52 8.00 19.82
C PRO A 102 -42.23 8.82 21.09
N GLU A 103 -41.56 9.95 20.85
CA GLU A 103 -41.58 11.22 21.60
C GLU A 103 -41.41 11.23 23.12
N VAL A 104 -40.40 11.97 23.62
CA VAL A 104 -40.64 13.11 24.52
C VAL A 104 -39.60 14.21 24.28
N LEU A 105 -40.06 15.32 23.71
CA LEU A 105 -39.46 16.66 23.78
C LEU A 105 -39.69 17.22 25.20
N LYS A 106 -38.68 17.84 25.85
CA LYS A 106 -38.89 19.00 26.74
C LYS A 106 -37.59 19.68 27.20
N SER A 107 -37.55 20.97 26.88
CA SER A 107 -37.13 22.11 27.70
C SER A 107 -35.65 22.36 27.96
N THR A 108 -35.14 23.30 27.17
CA THR A 108 -34.12 24.30 27.51
C THR A 108 -34.34 24.93 28.91
N LYS A 109 -33.30 24.94 29.74
CA LYS A 109 -33.14 25.91 30.84
C LYS A 109 -31.72 26.46 30.87
N LEU A 110 -31.67 27.79 30.89
CA LEU A 110 -30.52 28.67 31.04
C LEU A 110 -29.68 28.29 32.28
N TYR A 111 -28.38 28.09 32.09
CA TYR A 111 -27.42 28.01 33.19
C TYR A 111 -26.82 29.39 33.49
N ARG A 112 -27.15 29.91 34.67
CA ARG A 112 -26.45 31.01 35.34
C ARG A 112 -25.06 30.54 35.75
N ARG A 113 -24.05 31.41 35.57
CA ARG A 113 -22.72 31.31 36.17
C ARG A 113 -22.86 31.26 37.70
N ALA A 114 -22.56 30.12 38.29
CA ALA A 114 -22.35 29.96 39.73
C ALA A 114 -20.86 29.78 40.00
N THR A 115 -20.40 30.36 41.10
CA THR A 115 -19.05 30.29 41.65
C THR A 115 -18.55 28.84 41.81
N PRO A 116 -17.23 28.59 41.64
CA PRO A 116 -16.67 27.24 41.75
C PRO A 116 -16.88 26.72 43.18
N PRO A 117 -17.45 25.51 43.35
CA PRO A 117 -17.61 24.91 44.65
C PRO A 117 -16.24 24.54 45.24
N PRO A 118 -16.13 24.46 46.59
CA PRO A 118 -14.91 24.03 47.25
C PRO A 118 -14.47 22.66 46.72
N GLY A 119 -13.18 22.57 46.38
CA GLY A 119 -12.59 21.40 45.74
C GLY A 119 -12.93 20.10 46.49
N PRO A 120 -13.14 19.00 45.76
CA PRO A 120 -13.57 17.75 46.37
C PRO A 120 -12.53 17.29 47.39
N VAL A 121 -12.95 17.22 48.64
CA VAL A 121 -12.24 16.50 49.70
C VAL A 121 -12.01 15.10 49.15
N GLN A 122 -10.75 14.75 48.86
CA GLN A 122 -10.37 13.40 48.46
C GLN A 122 -10.73 12.47 49.62
N LYS A 123 -11.92 11.88 49.52
CA LYS A 123 -12.35 10.82 50.44
C LYS A 123 -11.33 9.70 50.28
N LYS A 124 -10.62 9.38 51.36
CA LYS A 124 -9.77 8.18 51.44
C LYS A 124 -10.52 7.03 50.75
N PRO A 125 -9.91 6.31 49.79
CA PRO A 125 -10.58 5.24 49.08
C PRO A 125 -11.14 4.30 50.14
N ARG A 126 -12.48 4.31 50.25
CA ARG A 126 -13.21 3.40 51.11
C ARG A 126 -12.83 2.03 50.57
N LEU A 127 -12.10 1.24 51.35
CA LEU A 127 -11.87 -0.17 51.04
C LEU A 127 -13.24 -0.74 50.72
N GLU A 128 -13.54 -0.89 49.43
CA GLU A 128 -14.71 -1.60 48.98
C GLU A 128 -14.51 -2.99 49.55
N LEU A 129 -15.34 -3.35 50.55
CA LEU A 129 -15.41 -4.71 51.02
C LEU A 129 -15.69 -5.53 49.77
N MET A 130 -14.68 -6.24 49.28
CA MET A 130 -14.84 -7.18 48.18
C MET A 130 -15.90 -8.18 48.65
N VAL A 131 -17.09 -8.07 48.07
CA VAL A 131 -18.19 -8.96 48.38
C VAL A 131 -17.70 -10.36 48.00
N SER A 132 -17.64 -11.26 48.99
CA SER A 132 -17.23 -12.64 48.73
C SER A 132 -18.12 -13.22 47.63
N PRO A 133 -17.55 -13.84 46.59
CA PRO A 133 -18.34 -14.46 45.54
C PRO A 133 -19.29 -15.51 46.12
N ASP A 134 -20.48 -15.61 45.52
CA ASP A 134 -21.53 -16.52 45.98
C ASP A 134 -21.06 -17.98 46.01
N ALA A 135 -21.30 -18.65 47.14
CA ALA A 135 -20.81 -20.00 47.39
C ALA A 135 -21.42 -21.04 46.41
N SER A 136 -22.62 -20.79 45.89
CA SER A 136 -23.23 -21.66 44.87
C SER A 136 -22.51 -21.52 43.53
N ASN A 137 -22.16 -20.29 43.14
CA ASN A 137 -21.36 -20.03 41.94
C ASN A 137 -19.96 -20.67 42.03
N ILE A 138 -19.30 -20.60 43.18
CA ILE A 138 -18.01 -21.27 43.41
C ILE A 138 -18.16 -22.80 43.24
N LYS A 139 -19.15 -23.42 43.87
CA LYS A 139 -19.40 -24.87 43.76
C LYS A 139 -19.69 -25.30 42.32
N LYS A 140 -20.49 -24.51 41.58
CA LYS A 140 -20.76 -24.77 40.15
C LYS A 140 -19.49 -24.67 39.31
N ALA A 141 -18.67 -23.64 39.50
CA ALA A 141 -17.42 -23.47 38.76
C ALA A 141 -16.42 -24.61 39.04
N LEU A 142 -16.32 -25.06 40.30
CA LEU A 142 -15.47 -26.18 40.70
C LEU A 142 -15.97 -27.52 40.14
N ALA A 143 -17.28 -27.76 40.15
CA ALA A 143 -17.87 -28.98 39.59
C ALA A 143 -17.72 -29.09 38.06
N GLN A 144 -17.50 -27.97 37.37
CA GLN A 144 -17.23 -27.94 35.93
C GLN A 144 -15.76 -28.19 35.58
N GLN A 145 -14.85 -28.21 36.57
CA GLN A 145 -13.45 -28.52 36.33
C GLN A 145 -13.31 -30.00 35.96
N SER A 146 -12.74 -30.25 34.79
CA SER A 146 -12.35 -31.58 34.34
C SER A 146 -10.99 -31.50 33.66
N GLN A 147 -10.21 -32.58 33.69
CA GLN A 147 -8.96 -32.61 32.95
C GLN A 147 -9.24 -32.37 31.45
N PRO A 148 -8.45 -31.51 30.77
CA PRO A 148 -8.63 -31.28 29.35
C PRO A 148 -8.57 -32.60 28.58
N ARG A 149 -9.58 -32.88 27.75
CA ARG A 149 -9.59 -34.08 26.91
C ARG A 149 -8.45 -33.99 25.89
N THR A 150 -7.79 -35.11 25.57
CA THR A 150 -6.70 -35.18 24.58
C THR A 150 -7.07 -34.52 23.23
N LYS A 151 -8.33 -34.68 22.78
CA LYS A 151 -8.84 -34.04 21.55
C LYS A 151 -8.81 -32.50 21.62
N ALA A 152 -9.07 -31.92 22.79
CA ALA A 152 -9.00 -30.47 23.00
C ALA A 152 -7.54 -29.98 23.02
N LEU A 153 -6.61 -30.78 23.53
CA LEU A 153 -5.18 -30.45 23.55
C LEU A 153 -4.49 -30.65 22.19
N LYS A 154 -5.01 -31.51 21.31
CA LYS A 154 -4.39 -31.80 19.99
C LYS A 154 -4.18 -30.53 19.16
N GLY A 155 -5.09 -29.57 19.23
CA GLY A 155 -4.99 -28.29 18.50
C GLY A 155 -3.85 -27.39 18.99
N LEU A 156 -3.34 -27.60 20.22
CA LEU A 156 -2.18 -26.83 20.72
C LEU A 156 -0.91 -27.17 19.94
N PHE A 157 -0.79 -28.39 19.42
CA PHE A 157 0.34 -28.82 18.59
C PHE A 157 0.22 -28.40 17.13
N ASP A 158 -0.94 -27.86 16.73
CA ASP A 158 -1.15 -27.34 15.38
C ASP A 158 -0.67 -25.89 15.26
N ASN A 159 -0.43 -25.23 16.39
CA ASN A 159 0.12 -23.88 16.44
C ASN A 159 1.64 -23.91 16.41
N THR A 160 2.21 -23.15 15.50
CA THR A 160 3.63 -22.87 15.43
C THR A 160 3.89 -21.48 15.98
N THR A 161 4.96 -21.37 16.75
CA THR A 161 5.52 -20.12 17.22
C THR A 161 6.93 -19.97 16.69
N CYS A 162 7.32 -18.78 16.30
CA CYS A 162 8.69 -18.50 15.90
C CYS A 162 9.11 -17.12 16.41
N ASP A 163 10.24 -17.05 17.13
CA ASP A 163 10.93 -15.80 17.41
C ASP A 163 11.50 -15.24 16.10
N VAL A 164 11.24 -13.98 15.81
CA VAL A 164 11.57 -13.34 14.53
C VAL A 164 12.26 -12.01 14.71
N LEU A 165 13.13 -11.68 13.77
CA LEU A 165 13.54 -10.30 13.49
C LEU A 165 12.70 -9.80 12.31
N ILE A 166 12.02 -8.67 12.50
CA ILE A 166 11.16 -8.07 11.46
C ILE A 166 11.80 -6.77 10.98
N TYR A 167 12.12 -6.73 9.69
CA TYR A 167 12.57 -5.53 8.97
C TYR A 167 11.34 -4.83 8.42
N ILE A 168 10.79 -3.89 9.18
CA ILE A 168 9.58 -3.14 8.81
C ILE A 168 9.94 -2.17 7.68
N LEU A 169 9.11 -2.14 6.64
CA LEU A 169 9.25 -1.21 5.53
C LEU A 169 9.20 0.24 6.05
N PRO A 170 10.20 1.08 5.75
CA PRO A 170 10.20 2.46 6.21
C PRO A 170 9.09 3.26 5.54
N THR A 171 8.48 4.17 6.29
CA THR A 171 7.60 5.20 5.72
C THR A 171 8.46 6.25 5.01
N ALA A 172 8.15 6.54 3.76
CA ALA A 172 8.84 7.55 2.97
C ALA A 172 7.84 8.31 2.10
N THR A 173 8.07 9.59 1.85
CA THR A 173 7.31 10.33 0.84
C THR A 173 7.82 10.01 -0.56
N TRP A 174 7.06 10.39 -1.59
CA TRP A 174 7.56 10.33 -2.97
C TRP A 174 8.91 11.06 -3.15
N THR A 175 9.08 12.20 -2.48
CA THR A 175 10.33 12.98 -2.60
C THR A 175 11.52 12.26 -1.98
N ASP A 176 11.29 11.53 -0.88
CA ASP A 176 12.33 10.74 -0.21
C ASP A 176 12.73 9.53 -1.08
N ALA A 177 11.75 8.82 -1.64
CA ALA A 177 11.99 7.69 -2.53
C ALA A 177 12.77 8.08 -3.79
N ILE A 178 12.51 9.26 -4.37
CA ILE A 178 13.28 9.76 -5.52
C ILE A 178 14.71 10.15 -5.13
N LYS A 179 14.91 10.77 -3.97
CA LYS A 179 16.25 11.16 -3.47
C LYS A 179 17.08 9.95 -3.05
N ASN A 180 16.42 8.89 -2.56
CA ASN A 180 17.04 7.65 -2.14
C ASN A 180 16.26 6.44 -2.71
N PRO A 181 16.47 6.07 -3.99
CA PRO A 181 15.74 4.98 -4.65
C PRO A 181 15.91 3.61 -3.98
N HIS A 182 16.95 3.46 -3.15
CA HIS A 182 17.29 2.22 -2.47
C HIS A 182 16.66 2.10 -1.07
N ILE A 183 15.88 3.10 -0.64
CA ILE A 183 15.28 3.17 0.71
C ILE A 183 14.47 1.93 1.07
N PHE A 184 13.85 1.27 0.09
CA PHE A 184 13.05 0.05 0.31
C PHE A 184 13.81 -1.25 -0.02
N SER A 185 14.90 -1.20 -0.80
CA SER A 185 15.67 -2.39 -1.19
C SER A 185 16.83 -2.70 -0.24
N GLU A 186 17.37 -1.71 0.47
CA GLU A 186 18.50 -1.88 1.37
C GLU A 186 18.06 -2.27 2.80
N LEU A 187 17.51 -3.48 2.93
CA LEU A 187 17.04 -4.02 4.21
C LEU A 187 18.10 -3.99 5.33
N LYS A 188 19.39 -4.07 4.96
CA LYS A 188 20.53 -3.98 5.91
C LYS A 188 20.58 -2.66 6.68
N ASN A 189 19.99 -1.58 6.16
CA ASN A 189 19.96 -0.28 6.80
C ASN A 189 18.74 -0.12 7.73
N ILE A 190 17.79 -1.05 7.68
CA ILE A 190 16.60 -1.05 8.52
C ILE A 190 16.98 -1.72 9.85
N ILE A 191 16.73 -1.02 10.96
CA ILE A 191 16.89 -1.61 12.30
C ILE A 191 15.73 -2.59 12.51
N PRO A 192 15.98 -3.91 12.61
CA PRO A 192 14.89 -4.86 12.80
C PRO A 192 14.34 -4.75 14.22
N CYS A 193 13.06 -5.06 14.38
CA CYS A 193 12.46 -5.26 15.70
C CYS A 193 12.33 -6.75 16.01
N HIS A 194 12.45 -7.11 17.29
CA HIS A 194 12.21 -8.47 17.75
C HIS A 194 10.71 -8.68 17.97
N ASN A 195 10.17 -9.82 17.51
CA ASN A 195 8.78 -10.20 17.74
C ASN A 195 8.64 -11.73 17.78
N VAL A 196 7.42 -12.21 18.01
CA VAL A 196 7.05 -13.63 17.89
C VAL A 196 5.88 -13.73 16.93
N ILE A 197 5.98 -14.59 15.92
CA ILE A 197 4.83 -14.94 15.07
C ILE A 197 4.14 -16.18 15.63
N TYR A 198 2.81 -16.15 15.64
CA TYR A 198 1.93 -17.25 16.02
C TYR A 198 1.04 -17.58 14.82
N TYR A 199 1.06 -18.82 14.34
CA TYR A 199 0.15 -19.23 13.28
C TYR A 199 -0.19 -20.71 13.39
N ASN A 200 -1.34 -21.11 12.84
CA ASN A 200 -1.75 -22.51 12.83
C ASN A 200 -1.31 -23.17 11.53
N THR A 201 -0.48 -24.22 11.62
CA THR A 201 0.08 -24.95 10.48
C THR A 201 -0.97 -25.64 9.60
N LYS A 202 -2.14 -25.94 10.19
CA LYS A 202 -3.30 -26.53 9.52
C LYS A 202 -4.36 -25.51 9.14
N SER A 203 -4.15 -24.23 9.45
CA SER A 203 -5.07 -23.19 8.98
C SER A 203 -5.15 -23.21 7.46
N GLN A 204 -6.30 -22.77 6.95
CA GLN A 204 -6.52 -22.67 5.52
C GLN A 204 -5.50 -21.70 4.93
N ARG A 205 -4.54 -22.25 4.17
CA ARG A 205 -3.63 -21.46 3.36
C ARG A 205 -4.38 -21.07 2.10
N THR A 206 -4.48 -19.77 1.83
CA THR A 206 -4.85 -19.31 0.49
C THR A 206 -3.58 -19.29 -0.36
N SER A 207 -3.73 -19.45 -1.66
CA SER A 207 -2.60 -19.42 -2.57
C SER A 207 -2.92 -18.59 -3.79
N GLY A 208 -2.03 -17.65 -4.11
CA GLY A 208 -1.99 -17.01 -5.41
C GLY A 208 -1.17 -17.83 -6.41
N GLY A 209 -0.70 -17.15 -7.46
CA GLY A 209 0.13 -17.76 -8.51
C GLY A 209 1.50 -18.25 -8.01
N PHE A 210 2.11 -17.51 -7.08
CA PHE A 210 3.49 -17.74 -6.65
C PHE A 210 3.73 -17.55 -5.14
N LYS A 211 2.68 -17.20 -4.38
CA LYS A 211 2.73 -17.03 -2.91
C LYS A 211 1.59 -17.78 -2.22
N THR A 212 1.86 -18.31 -1.04
CA THR A 212 0.83 -18.71 -0.08
C THR A 212 0.62 -17.61 0.94
N ALA A 213 -0.62 -17.39 1.37
CA ALA A 213 -0.98 -16.52 2.46
C ALA A 213 -1.52 -17.35 3.63
N ILE A 214 -1.05 -17.04 4.84
CA ILE A 214 -1.30 -17.77 6.08
C ILE A 214 -1.76 -16.76 7.13
N PRO A 215 -2.95 -16.93 7.72
CA PRO A 215 -3.36 -16.12 8.86
C PRO A 215 -2.41 -16.32 10.04
N GLY A 216 -1.92 -15.23 10.61
CA GLY A 216 -1.03 -15.24 11.75
C GLY A 216 -1.34 -14.13 12.75
N LYS A 217 -0.61 -14.14 13.87
CA LYS A 217 -0.63 -13.08 14.87
C LYS A 217 0.79 -12.73 15.31
N LEU A 218 0.99 -11.48 15.70
CA LEU A 218 2.22 -11.01 16.33
C LEU A 218 2.11 -11.03 17.87
N GLY A 219 3.23 -11.26 18.55
CA GLY A 219 3.34 -11.17 20.01
C GLY A 219 3.18 -9.74 20.50
N THR A 220 3.82 -8.80 19.82
CA THR A 220 3.67 -7.35 20.04
C THR A 220 3.15 -6.66 18.79
N GLN A 221 2.38 -5.59 18.98
CA GLN A 221 1.88 -4.76 17.89
C GLN A 221 3.04 -3.94 17.31
N ILE A 222 3.25 -3.99 15.99
CA ILE A 222 4.31 -3.23 15.30
C ILE A 222 3.79 -2.37 14.15
N PHE A 223 2.55 -2.59 13.73
CA PHE A 223 1.85 -1.72 12.79
C PHE A 223 0.90 -0.84 13.60
N ASP A 224 0.64 0.40 13.14
CA ASP A 224 -0.23 1.35 13.88
C ASP A 224 -1.70 0.88 13.99
N ALA A 225 -2.04 -0.26 13.38
CA ALA A 225 -3.31 -0.94 13.61
C ALA A 225 -3.33 -1.58 15.01
N GLU A 226 -4.37 -1.31 15.81
CA GLU A 226 -4.63 -1.92 17.13
C GLU A 226 -4.69 -3.47 17.11
N LYS A 227 -4.67 -4.06 15.91
CA LYS A 227 -4.77 -5.50 15.66
C LYS A 227 -3.37 -6.13 15.60
N ARG A 228 -3.27 -7.30 16.23
CA ARG A 228 -2.08 -8.17 16.11
C ARG A 228 -2.21 -9.20 14.99
N ASP A 229 -3.38 -9.29 14.37
CA ASP A 229 -3.63 -10.19 13.25
C ASP A 229 -2.84 -9.71 12.03
N VAL A 230 -2.17 -10.64 11.36
CA VAL A 230 -1.31 -10.38 10.21
C VAL A 230 -1.52 -11.46 9.15
N CYS A 231 -1.19 -11.13 7.91
CA CYS A 231 -1.06 -12.09 6.83
C CYS A 231 0.43 -12.44 6.66
N LEU A 232 0.78 -13.70 6.85
CA LEU A 232 2.14 -14.21 6.59
C LEU A 232 2.17 -14.80 5.18
N LYS A 233 3.10 -14.31 4.35
CA LYS A 233 3.27 -14.77 2.97
C LYS A 233 4.60 -15.49 2.79
N GLN A 234 4.56 -16.59 2.05
CA GLN A 234 5.73 -17.34 1.60
C GLN A 234 5.67 -17.55 0.10
N ALA A 235 6.78 -17.35 -0.60
CA ALA A 235 6.87 -17.62 -2.02
C ALA A 235 7.04 -19.14 -2.29
N PHE A 236 6.66 -19.61 -3.47
CA PHE A 236 6.87 -20.99 -3.87
C PHE A 236 7.13 -21.10 -5.37
N SER A 237 7.86 -22.14 -5.74
CA SER A 237 7.93 -22.63 -7.13
C SER A 237 7.01 -23.84 -7.32
N LEU A 238 6.58 -24.08 -8.56
CA LEU A 238 5.91 -25.32 -8.94
C LEU A 238 6.96 -26.34 -9.40
N ALA A 239 7.00 -27.50 -8.76
CA ALA A 239 7.76 -28.66 -9.23
C ALA A 239 7.11 -29.24 -10.51
N GLU A 240 7.82 -30.14 -11.20
CA GLU A 240 7.34 -30.76 -12.45
C GLU A 240 5.99 -31.47 -12.30
N ASN A 241 5.72 -32.01 -11.11
CA ASN A 241 4.46 -32.67 -10.76
C ASN A 241 3.34 -31.69 -10.35
N GLY A 242 3.57 -30.38 -10.44
CA GLY A 242 2.66 -29.32 -10.01
C GLY A 242 2.65 -29.06 -8.50
N GLN A 243 3.48 -29.76 -7.71
CA GLN A 243 3.58 -29.55 -6.28
C GLN A 243 4.24 -28.20 -5.97
N LYS A 244 3.68 -27.47 -5.01
CA LYS A 244 4.27 -26.23 -4.51
C LYS A 244 5.44 -26.56 -3.61
N VAL A 245 6.59 -25.99 -3.92
CA VAL A 245 7.82 -26.10 -3.14
C VAL A 245 8.16 -24.71 -2.62
N ILE A 246 8.12 -24.54 -1.30
CA ILE A 246 8.53 -23.29 -0.65
C ILE A 246 10.01 -23.07 -0.98
N HIS A 247 10.37 -21.86 -1.41
CA HIS A 247 11.77 -21.54 -1.69
C HIS A 247 12.65 -21.72 -0.45
N ALA A 248 13.93 -22.02 -0.67
CA ALA A 248 14.94 -22.00 0.37
C ALA A 248 15.07 -20.59 1.00
N PRO A 249 15.58 -20.46 2.25
CA PRO A 249 15.58 -19.20 2.98
C PRO A 249 16.18 -18.01 2.22
N ILE A 250 17.33 -18.18 1.57
CA ILE A 250 17.99 -17.10 0.81
C ILE A 250 17.12 -16.68 -0.38
N SER A 251 16.56 -17.64 -1.11
CA SER A 251 15.64 -17.37 -2.21
C SER A 251 14.32 -16.73 -1.76
N GLN A 252 13.79 -17.12 -0.59
CA GLN A 252 12.64 -16.42 0.04
C GLN A 252 12.99 -14.96 0.33
N LEU A 253 14.13 -14.73 0.96
CA LEU A 253 14.59 -13.40 1.35
C LEU A 253 14.71 -12.49 0.12
N SER A 254 15.33 -12.98 -0.95
CA SER A 254 15.47 -12.24 -2.21
C SER A 254 14.10 -11.96 -2.85
N PHE A 255 13.24 -12.98 -2.98
CA PHE A 255 11.94 -12.84 -3.61
C PHE A 255 11.03 -11.89 -2.83
N LEU A 256 10.84 -12.15 -1.54
CA LEU A 256 9.96 -11.36 -0.67
C LEU A 256 10.52 -9.97 -0.38
N GLY A 257 11.84 -9.79 -0.40
CA GLY A 257 12.48 -8.47 -0.36
C GLY A 257 12.14 -7.63 -1.59
N GLY A 258 12.09 -8.26 -2.78
CA GLY A 258 11.60 -7.61 -4.00
C GLY A 258 10.14 -7.18 -3.89
N GLU A 259 9.27 -8.05 -3.38
CA GLU A 259 7.85 -7.73 -3.13
C GLU A 259 7.68 -6.58 -2.14
N LEU A 260 8.47 -6.57 -1.06
CA LEU A 260 8.46 -5.51 -0.05
C LEU A 260 8.92 -4.17 -0.65
N ASN A 261 9.91 -4.20 -1.54
CA ASN A 261 10.34 -3.01 -2.29
C ASN A 261 9.21 -2.46 -3.19
N ILE A 262 8.50 -3.32 -3.91
CA ILE A 262 7.35 -2.92 -4.74
C ILE A 262 6.24 -2.30 -3.86
N LEU A 263 5.96 -2.89 -2.70
CA LEU A 263 5.00 -2.36 -1.74
C LEU A 263 5.37 -0.94 -1.26
N GLY A 264 6.65 -0.69 -0.99
CA GLY A 264 7.18 0.63 -0.64
C GLY A 264 6.95 1.67 -1.74
N TRP A 265 7.36 1.35 -2.97
CA TRP A 265 7.13 2.24 -4.11
C TRP A 265 5.64 2.50 -4.35
N ALA A 266 4.80 1.47 -4.35
CA ALA A 266 3.36 1.63 -4.53
C ALA A 266 2.71 2.51 -3.44
N THR A 267 3.19 2.40 -2.19
CA THR A 267 2.76 3.27 -1.09
C THR A 267 3.09 4.73 -1.38
N THR A 268 4.31 5.05 -1.81
CA THR A 268 4.68 6.43 -2.17
C THR A 268 3.93 6.94 -3.41
N MET A 269 3.63 6.08 -4.37
CA MET A 269 2.83 6.45 -5.54
C MET A 269 1.37 6.72 -5.20
N MET A 270 0.83 6.10 -4.15
CA MET A 270 -0.49 6.45 -3.62
C MET A 270 -0.47 7.82 -2.91
N ASP A 271 0.60 8.15 -2.19
CA ASP A 271 0.80 9.47 -1.57
C ASP A 271 0.78 10.61 -2.61
N ILE A 272 1.39 10.40 -3.79
CA ILE A 272 1.32 11.36 -4.91
C ILE A 272 -0.13 11.69 -5.28
N VAL A 273 -1.03 10.69 -5.28
CA VAL A 273 -2.44 10.87 -5.68
C VAL A 273 -3.16 11.72 -4.65
N TYR A 274 -3.05 11.39 -3.36
CA TYR A 274 -3.68 12.19 -2.31
C TYR A 274 -3.12 13.61 -2.23
N ARG A 275 -1.81 13.77 -2.44
CA ARG A 275 -1.20 15.09 -2.56
C ARG A 275 -1.74 15.87 -3.76
N TYR A 276 -1.96 15.21 -4.89
CA TYR A 276 -2.57 15.83 -6.07
C TYR A 276 -3.99 16.32 -5.76
N ILE A 277 -4.83 15.47 -5.14
CA ILE A 277 -6.19 15.83 -4.71
C ILE A 277 -6.16 17.09 -3.84
N LYS A 278 -5.34 17.10 -2.78
CA LYS A 278 -5.22 18.22 -1.84
C LYS A 278 -4.79 19.52 -2.52
N ILE A 279 -3.93 19.44 -3.55
CA ILE A 279 -3.51 20.61 -4.32
C ILE A 279 -4.64 21.13 -5.22
N GLN A 280 -5.50 20.25 -5.75
CA GLN A 280 -6.60 20.63 -6.63
C GLN A 280 -7.82 21.18 -5.88
N GLU A 281 -8.09 20.70 -4.67
CA GLU A 281 -9.28 21.05 -3.87
C GLU A 281 -9.61 22.56 -3.79
N PRO A 282 -8.65 23.48 -3.57
CA PRO A 282 -8.93 24.92 -3.56
C PRO A 282 -9.51 25.46 -4.88
N ASP A 283 -9.14 24.85 -6.02
CA ASP A 283 -9.52 25.32 -7.35
C ASP A 283 -10.79 24.66 -7.89
N VAL A 284 -11.07 23.42 -7.48
CA VAL A 284 -12.21 22.63 -7.98
C VAL A 284 -13.38 22.59 -6.98
N GLY A 285 -13.15 22.94 -5.72
CA GLY A 285 -14.16 22.91 -4.66
C GLY A 285 -14.40 21.50 -4.10
N THR A 286 -15.51 21.33 -3.39
CA THR A 286 -15.89 20.04 -2.78
C THR A 286 -16.45 19.08 -3.83
N PRO A 287 -15.94 17.83 -3.92
CA PRO A 287 -16.48 16.84 -4.85
C PRO A 287 -17.95 16.49 -4.52
N PRO A 288 -18.82 16.30 -5.52
CA PRO A 288 -20.20 15.88 -5.32
C PRO A 288 -20.33 14.38 -4.96
N PHE A 289 -19.22 13.70 -4.71
CA PHE A 289 -19.12 12.28 -4.42
C PHE A 289 -18.12 12.02 -3.28
N HIS A 290 -18.22 10.85 -2.65
CA HIS A 290 -17.25 10.42 -1.65
C HIS A 290 -15.92 10.08 -2.33
N VAL A 291 -14.81 10.60 -1.78
CA VAL A 291 -13.46 10.25 -2.21
C VAL A 291 -12.93 9.15 -1.29
N PRO A 292 -12.74 7.92 -1.79
CA PRO A 292 -12.23 6.83 -0.97
C PRO A 292 -10.85 7.14 -0.38
N VAL A 293 -10.67 6.80 0.89
CA VAL A 293 -9.37 6.80 1.57
C VAL A 293 -8.87 5.36 1.61
N MET A 294 -7.88 5.06 0.78
CA MET A 294 -7.28 3.74 0.62
C MET A 294 -5.76 3.86 0.73
N ARG A 295 -5.12 2.84 1.29
CA ARG A 295 -3.65 2.76 1.35
C ARG A 295 -3.20 1.33 1.14
N PHE A 296 -1.95 1.15 0.77
CA PHE A 296 -1.34 -0.17 0.86
C PHE A 296 -1.15 -0.58 2.32
N VAL A 297 -1.22 -1.89 2.56
CA VAL A 297 -0.89 -2.49 3.85
C VAL A 297 0.55 -2.13 4.22
N ARG A 298 0.76 -1.91 5.51
CA ARG A 298 2.10 -1.90 6.07
C ARG A 298 2.63 -3.32 6.05
N GLY A 299 3.91 -3.44 5.77
CA GLY A 299 4.57 -4.72 5.67
C GLY A 299 5.98 -4.71 6.24
N GLY A 300 6.52 -5.90 6.40
CA GLY A 300 7.90 -6.12 6.78
C GLY A 300 8.35 -7.53 6.43
N LEU A 301 9.67 -7.74 6.46
CA LEU A 301 10.25 -9.05 6.22
C LEU A 301 10.61 -9.68 7.57
N ALA A 302 9.96 -10.78 7.92
CA ALA A 302 10.23 -11.51 9.15
C ALA A 302 11.17 -12.70 8.88
N ILE A 303 12.25 -12.79 9.64
CA ILE A 303 13.21 -13.90 9.59
C ILE A 303 13.20 -14.62 10.92
N CYS A 304 12.83 -15.90 10.90
CA CYS A 304 12.87 -16.78 12.05
C CYS A 304 14.28 -16.93 12.63
N GLN A 305 14.37 -16.87 13.96
CA GLN A 305 15.62 -17.00 14.72
C GLN A 305 15.95 -18.45 15.09
N ASN A 306 15.41 -19.41 14.34
CA ASN A 306 15.73 -20.83 14.44
C ASN A 306 16.83 -21.23 13.43
N GLU A 307 17.12 -22.53 13.34
CA GLU A 307 18.10 -23.09 12.39
C GLU A 307 17.64 -22.99 10.93
N THR A 308 16.33 -23.06 10.67
CA THR A 308 15.78 -23.08 9.31
C THR A 308 15.73 -21.70 8.66
N LYS A 309 15.82 -20.62 9.44
CA LYS A 309 15.75 -19.21 8.97
C LYS A 309 14.55 -18.95 8.05
N GLU A 310 13.43 -19.61 8.34
CA GLU A 310 12.18 -19.40 7.61
C GLU A 310 11.88 -17.91 7.49
N THR A 311 11.59 -17.48 6.27
CA THR A 311 11.37 -16.07 5.95
C THR A 311 9.94 -15.88 5.48
N TYR A 312 9.31 -14.82 5.96
CA TYR A 312 7.92 -14.46 5.67
C TYR A 312 7.82 -12.98 5.33
N LEU A 313 6.99 -12.64 4.35
CA LEU A 313 6.49 -11.28 4.20
C LEU A 313 5.29 -11.15 5.14
N VAL A 314 5.38 -10.24 6.11
CA VAL A 314 4.34 -9.99 7.11
C VAL A 314 3.63 -8.72 6.73
N GLU A 315 2.32 -8.79 6.55
CA GLU A 315 1.46 -7.65 6.21
C GLU A 315 0.34 -7.48 7.24
N GLU A 316 -0.19 -6.26 7.34
CA GLU A 316 -1.45 -6.01 8.05
C GLU A 316 -2.56 -6.95 7.54
N TRP A 317 -3.40 -7.41 8.46
CA TRP A 317 -4.59 -8.18 8.10
C TRP A 317 -5.63 -7.27 7.44
N ILE A 318 -6.19 -7.74 6.31
CA ILE A 318 -7.28 -7.07 5.61
C ILE A 318 -8.60 -7.69 6.08
N ASP A 319 -9.46 -6.88 6.68
CA ASP A 319 -10.80 -7.32 7.07
C ASP A 319 -11.78 -7.30 5.89
N GLY A 320 -12.79 -8.16 5.96
CA GLY A 320 -13.89 -8.19 5.00
C GLY A 320 -13.59 -9.00 3.74
N GLU A 321 -14.29 -8.65 2.67
CA GLU A 321 -14.16 -9.33 1.37
C GLU A 321 -12.91 -8.82 0.64
N PHE A 322 -12.13 -9.77 0.14
CA PHE A 322 -10.95 -9.48 -0.68
C PHE A 322 -11.35 -9.48 -2.15
N VAL A 323 -11.22 -8.34 -2.82
CA VAL A 323 -11.55 -8.18 -4.24
C VAL A 323 -10.37 -7.69 -5.06
N LYS A 324 -10.42 -7.96 -6.36
CA LYS A 324 -9.48 -7.42 -7.33
C LYS A 324 -10.15 -6.30 -8.12
N TYR A 325 -9.73 -5.06 -7.86
CA TYR A 325 -10.31 -3.86 -8.45
C TYR A 325 -9.83 -3.63 -9.89
N ILE A 326 -8.55 -3.84 -10.16
CA ILE A 326 -7.95 -3.66 -11.49
C ILE A 326 -6.97 -4.82 -11.74
N HIS A 327 -6.96 -5.36 -12.95
CA HIS A 327 -6.03 -6.42 -13.34
C HIS A 327 -4.80 -5.82 -14.02
N ASN A 328 -3.59 -6.33 -13.76
CA ASN A 328 -2.37 -5.88 -14.45
C ASN A 328 -2.34 -6.01 -16.00
N ARG A 329 -3.36 -6.60 -16.63
CA ARG A 329 -3.46 -6.77 -18.08
C ARG A 329 -4.36 -5.73 -18.76
N SER A 330 -5.09 -4.92 -18.00
CA SER A 330 -6.06 -3.94 -18.50
C SER A 330 -6.01 -2.66 -17.65
N GLY A 331 -6.18 -1.50 -18.28
CA GLY A 331 -6.41 -0.23 -17.58
C GLY A 331 -7.85 -0.05 -17.06
N GLN A 332 -8.75 -0.98 -17.39
CA GLN A 332 -10.16 -0.88 -17.02
C GLN A 332 -10.42 -1.41 -15.61
N PRO A 333 -11.16 -0.65 -14.78
CA PRO A 333 -11.62 -1.13 -13.48
C PRO A 333 -12.65 -2.24 -13.62
N HIS A 334 -12.67 -3.16 -12.66
CA HIS A 334 -13.72 -4.16 -12.54
C HIS A 334 -15.03 -3.49 -12.11
N HIS A 335 -16.15 -3.88 -12.74
CA HIS A 335 -17.47 -3.42 -12.34
C HIS A 335 -18.09 -4.33 -11.29
N PHE A 336 -18.52 -3.73 -10.18
CA PHE A 336 -19.14 -4.44 -9.08
C PHE A 336 -20.62 -4.05 -8.98
N GLN A 337 -21.48 -4.99 -8.58
CA GLN A 337 -22.87 -4.69 -8.23
C GLN A 337 -22.98 -3.87 -6.94
N ASN A 338 -22.01 -4.04 -6.05
CA ASN A 338 -21.89 -3.26 -4.83
C ASN A 338 -21.26 -1.89 -5.14
N GLY A 339 -22.02 -0.83 -4.90
CA GLY A 339 -21.62 0.54 -5.20
C GLY A 339 -20.33 1.01 -4.50
N GLU A 340 -20.03 0.51 -3.29
CA GLU A 340 -18.80 0.88 -2.58
C GLU A 340 -17.54 0.32 -3.24
N TYR A 341 -17.62 -0.94 -3.72
CA TYR A 341 -16.52 -1.57 -4.46
C TYR A 341 -16.37 -0.97 -5.86
N ASP A 342 -17.48 -0.67 -6.54
CA ASP A 342 -17.45 -0.03 -7.87
C ASP A 342 -16.89 1.40 -7.82
N LEU A 343 -17.29 2.20 -6.82
CA LEU A 343 -16.73 3.53 -6.58
C LEU A 343 -15.22 3.48 -6.36
N ARG A 344 -14.73 2.50 -5.58
CA ARG A 344 -13.30 2.29 -5.34
C ARG A 344 -12.56 1.83 -6.58
N ALA A 345 -13.15 0.95 -7.38
CA ALA A 345 -12.56 0.54 -8.65
C ALA A 345 -12.33 1.74 -9.58
N ARG A 346 -13.34 2.62 -9.69
CA ARG A 346 -13.24 3.88 -10.47
C ARG A 346 -12.24 4.87 -9.87
N PHE A 347 -12.23 5.04 -8.55
CA PHE A 347 -11.24 5.86 -7.85
C PHE A 347 -9.81 5.34 -8.11
N LEU A 348 -9.58 4.04 -8.03
CA LEU A 348 -8.26 3.44 -8.28
C LEU A 348 -7.84 3.57 -9.76
N SER A 349 -8.79 3.54 -10.70
CA SER A 349 -8.49 3.85 -12.10
C SER A 349 -8.04 5.31 -12.27
N PHE A 350 -8.67 6.25 -11.55
CA PHE A 350 -8.18 7.63 -11.44
C PHE A 350 -6.79 7.72 -10.82
N CYS A 351 -6.48 6.92 -9.79
CA CYS A 351 -5.13 6.84 -9.22
C CYS A 351 -4.08 6.48 -10.28
N GLN A 352 -4.37 5.52 -11.17
CA GLN A 352 -3.46 5.15 -12.26
C GLN A 352 -3.19 6.33 -13.19
N HIS A 353 -4.24 7.09 -13.55
CA HIS A 353 -4.11 8.25 -14.44
C HIS A 353 -3.30 9.37 -13.80
N VAL A 354 -3.54 9.68 -12.52
CA VAL A 354 -2.74 10.68 -11.78
C VAL A 354 -1.29 10.25 -11.67
N GLN A 355 -1.02 8.99 -11.32
CA GLN A 355 0.35 8.48 -11.21
C GLN A 355 1.07 8.56 -12.56
N PHE A 356 0.42 8.11 -13.64
CA PHE A 356 0.97 8.19 -14.99
C PHE A 356 1.26 9.63 -15.42
N TYR A 357 0.39 10.58 -15.10
CA TYR A 357 0.65 12.00 -15.34
C TYR A 357 1.83 12.52 -14.50
N LYS A 358 1.83 12.24 -13.19
CA LYS A 358 2.81 12.81 -12.25
C LYS A 358 4.20 12.21 -12.37
N THR A 359 4.32 11.03 -12.95
CA THR A 359 5.60 10.40 -13.26
C THR A 359 6.10 10.75 -14.66
N ASP A 360 5.46 11.70 -15.35
CA ASP A 360 5.73 12.00 -16.77
C ASP A 360 5.72 10.73 -17.64
N LYS A 361 4.67 9.91 -17.41
CA LYS A 361 4.44 8.61 -18.02
C LYS A 361 5.44 7.53 -17.63
N ALA A 362 6.42 7.77 -16.76
CA ALA A 362 7.43 6.78 -16.43
C ALA A 362 6.86 5.52 -15.74
N ALA A 363 5.84 5.66 -14.88
CA ALA A 363 5.26 4.52 -14.16
C ALA A 363 3.85 4.76 -13.62
N TYR A 364 3.12 3.69 -13.37
CA TYR A 364 1.85 3.68 -12.64
C TYR A 364 1.67 2.36 -11.86
N VAL A 365 0.87 2.39 -10.79
CA VAL A 365 0.50 1.19 -10.05
C VAL A 365 -0.67 0.50 -10.73
N SER A 366 -0.65 -0.83 -10.79
CA SER A 366 -1.71 -1.69 -11.29
C SER A 366 -1.91 -2.88 -10.34
N ASP A 367 -2.74 -3.82 -10.76
CA ASP A 367 -3.13 -4.98 -9.97
C ASP A 367 -3.73 -4.65 -8.59
N PHE A 368 -4.46 -3.54 -8.49
CA PHE A 368 -5.09 -3.14 -7.23
C PHE A 368 -6.04 -4.23 -6.72
N GLN A 369 -5.76 -4.75 -5.54
CA GLN A 369 -6.53 -5.78 -4.87
C GLN A 369 -6.43 -5.64 -3.35
N GLY A 370 -7.48 -6.03 -2.64
CA GLY A 370 -7.57 -5.87 -1.19
C GLY A 370 -9.01 -5.71 -0.71
N GLY A 371 -9.18 -5.04 0.41
CA GLY A 371 -10.47 -4.69 1.00
C GLY A 371 -10.84 -3.23 0.72
N LEU A 372 -11.82 -2.70 1.47
CA LEU A 372 -12.33 -1.35 1.28
C LEU A 372 -11.31 -0.24 1.58
N GLU A 373 -10.37 -0.45 2.51
CA GLU A 373 -9.41 0.57 2.94
C GLU A 373 -7.95 0.16 2.70
N LEU A 374 -7.69 -1.15 2.71
CA LEU A 374 -6.34 -1.71 2.61
C LEU A 374 -6.15 -2.46 1.30
N LEU A 375 -5.09 -2.10 0.58
CA LEU A 375 -4.64 -2.71 -0.66
C LEU A 375 -3.37 -3.53 -0.39
N THR A 376 -3.14 -4.58 -1.16
CA THR A 376 -1.94 -5.41 -1.07
C THR A 376 -1.52 -5.91 -2.44
N ASP A 377 -0.36 -6.57 -2.51
CA ASP A 377 0.20 -7.17 -3.71
C ASP A 377 0.14 -6.25 -4.94
N PRO A 378 0.65 -5.00 -4.83
CA PRO A 378 0.70 -4.09 -5.97
C PRO A 378 1.59 -4.63 -7.08
N GLN A 379 1.29 -4.20 -8.30
CA GLN A 379 2.23 -4.28 -9.40
C GLN A 379 2.59 -2.89 -9.89
N ILE A 380 3.86 -2.61 -10.15
CA ILE A 380 4.26 -1.36 -10.79
C ILE A 380 4.52 -1.65 -12.27
N ILE A 381 3.82 -0.90 -13.12
CA ILE A 381 4.02 -0.91 -14.56
C ILE A 381 4.86 0.31 -14.92
N SER A 382 5.98 0.08 -15.59
CA SER A 382 6.96 1.12 -15.94
C SER A 382 7.22 1.17 -17.43
N ASP A 383 7.64 2.34 -17.91
CA ASP A 383 8.01 2.56 -19.30
C ASP A 383 9.16 1.61 -19.68
N PRO A 384 9.01 0.80 -20.75
CA PRO A 384 10.07 -0.11 -21.20
C PRO A 384 11.38 0.59 -21.56
N ASP A 385 11.36 1.89 -21.86
CA ASP A 385 12.55 2.68 -22.21
C ASP A 385 13.39 3.09 -20.98
N LEU A 386 12.93 2.83 -19.74
CA LEU A 386 13.65 3.14 -18.50
C LEU A 386 14.84 2.21 -18.20
N GLY A 387 15.14 1.25 -19.06
CA GLY A 387 16.34 0.40 -18.96
C GLY A 387 16.05 -1.08 -18.75
N ILE A 388 16.87 -1.74 -17.92
CA ILE A 388 16.87 -3.21 -17.76
C ILE A 388 15.49 -3.66 -17.27
N THR A 389 14.74 -4.28 -18.16
CA THR A 389 13.45 -4.87 -17.87
C THR A 389 13.63 -6.29 -17.30
N PRO A 390 12.88 -6.67 -16.24
CA PRO A 390 11.86 -5.88 -15.54
C PRO A 390 12.35 -5.16 -14.25
N LEU A 391 12.12 -3.84 -14.12
CA LEU A 391 12.48 -3.02 -12.95
C LEU A 391 11.74 -3.36 -11.63
N PHE A 392 10.52 -3.87 -11.72
CA PHE A 392 9.64 -4.17 -10.57
C PHE A 392 9.02 -5.57 -10.67
N GLY A 393 9.83 -6.53 -11.13
CA GLY A 393 9.43 -7.93 -11.26
C GLY A 393 8.57 -8.25 -12.49
N ASP A 394 8.28 -9.54 -12.66
CA ASP A 394 7.70 -10.12 -13.89
C ASP A 394 6.29 -9.62 -14.22
N GLY A 395 5.58 -9.04 -13.25
CA GLY A 395 4.24 -8.49 -13.49
C GLY A 395 4.25 -7.13 -14.20
N ASN A 396 5.43 -6.54 -14.47
CA ASN A 396 5.59 -5.33 -15.26
C ASN A 396 5.26 -5.60 -16.75
N THR A 397 3.97 -5.80 -17.02
CA THR A 397 3.46 -6.16 -18.32
C THR A 397 2.49 -5.09 -18.83
N ASN A 398 2.51 -4.85 -20.13
CA ASN A 398 1.47 -4.10 -20.83
C ASN A 398 1.36 -2.60 -20.45
N TYR A 399 2.50 -1.90 -20.43
CA TYR A 399 2.58 -0.45 -20.21
C TYR A 399 1.62 0.37 -21.10
N ALA A 400 1.44 -0.03 -22.36
CA ALA A 400 0.53 0.65 -23.30
C ALA A 400 -0.96 0.50 -22.95
N ALA A 401 -1.35 -0.46 -22.11
CA ALA A 401 -2.75 -0.69 -21.77
C ALA A 401 -3.41 0.48 -21.06
N LEU A 402 -2.68 1.23 -20.23
CA LEU A 402 -3.30 2.36 -19.55
C LEU A 402 -3.73 3.44 -20.55
N ALA A 403 -2.83 3.88 -21.42
CA ALA A 403 -3.14 4.87 -22.46
C ALA A 403 -4.30 4.41 -23.37
N LYS A 404 -4.32 3.12 -23.71
CA LYS A 404 -5.30 2.54 -24.63
C LYS A 404 -6.69 2.31 -23.99
N ASP A 405 -6.71 1.73 -22.79
CA ASP A 405 -7.93 1.14 -22.21
C ASP A 405 -8.52 2.02 -21.10
N HIS A 406 -7.78 3.03 -20.60
CA HIS A 406 -8.29 3.93 -19.57
C HIS A 406 -9.38 4.85 -20.11
N HIS A 407 -10.51 4.86 -19.42
CA HIS A 407 -11.59 5.82 -19.63
C HIS A 407 -11.65 6.75 -18.42
N CYS A 408 -11.43 8.05 -18.65
CA CYS A 408 -11.60 9.04 -17.59
C CYS A 408 -13.02 8.94 -17.01
N ASN A 409 -13.10 8.99 -15.69
CA ASN A 409 -14.35 8.92 -14.94
C ASN A 409 -14.57 10.22 -14.14
N GLU A 410 -15.56 10.24 -13.25
CA GLU A 410 -15.92 11.45 -12.52
C GLU A 410 -14.79 12.02 -11.66
N PHE A 411 -13.86 11.18 -11.17
CA PHE A 411 -12.70 11.64 -10.42
C PHE A 411 -11.69 12.32 -11.33
N CYS A 412 -11.40 11.73 -12.50
CA CYS A 412 -10.50 12.32 -13.49
C CYS A 412 -11.00 13.68 -13.97
N ASP A 413 -12.30 13.77 -14.26
CA ASP A 413 -12.92 15.01 -14.75
C ASP A 413 -13.00 16.08 -13.64
N PHE A 414 -13.44 15.70 -12.43
CA PHE A 414 -13.56 16.65 -11.31
C PHE A 414 -12.20 17.24 -10.91
N TYR A 415 -11.17 16.40 -10.79
CA TYR A 415 -9.80 16.83 -10.47
C TYR A 415 -8.97 17.23 -11.70
N ARG A 416 -9.61 17.43 -12.86
CA ARG A 416 -9.02 17.97 -14.09
C ARG A 416 -7.71 17.31 -14.50
N VAL A 417 -7.62 15.98 -14.39
CA VAL A 417 -6.42 15.24 -14.80
C VAL A 417 -6.24 15.36 -16.32
N PRO A 418 -5.08 15.79 -16.83
CA PRO A 418 -4.91 16.02 -18.27
C PRO A 418 -5.13 14.74 -19.09
N LYS A 419 -6.07 14.77 -20.05
CA LYS A 419 -6.38 13.62 -20.93
C LYS A 419 -5.30 13.37 -22.00
N ALA A 420 -4.64 14.44 -22.46
CA ALA A 420 -3.57 14.40 -23.45
C ALA A 420 -2.39 13.48 -23.05
N VAL A 421 -2.17 13.22 -21.76
CA VAL A 421 -1.11 12.32 -21.30
C VAL A 421 -1.37 10.87 -21.73
N LEU A 422 -2.63 10.48 -21.91
CA LEU A 422 -3.04 9.16 -22.38
C LEU A 422 -2.97 9.02 -23.90
N GLY A 423 -2.55 10.06 -24.64
CA GLY A 423 -2.59 10.06 -26.11
C GLY A 423 -4.01 10.10 -26.67
N GLN A 424 -4.99 10.42 -25.82
CA GLN A 424 -6.35 10.76 -26.23
C GLN A 424 -6.30 12.22 -26.66
N ASP A 425 -6.08 12.44 -27.96
CA ASP A 425 -6.18 13.77 -28.54
C ASP A 425 -7.60 14.30 -28.28
N GLU A 426 -7.69 15.43 -27.57
CA GLU A 426 -8.90 16.24 -27.61
C GLU A 426 -9.17 16.56 -29.08
N PRO A 427 -10.37 16.28 -29.62
CA PRO A 427 -10.68 16.60 -31.00
C PRO A 427 -10.36 18.09 -31.22
N VAL A 428 -9.39 18.34 -32.09
CA VAL A 428 -8.94 19.69 -32.44
C VAL A 428 -10.14 20.43 -33.03
N GLY A 429 -10.78 21.27 -32.20
CA GLY A 429 -11.73 22.27 -32.66
C GLY A 429 -13.21 21.93 -32.47
N VAL A 430 -13.70 22.14 -31.26
CA VAL A 430 -14.90 22.98 -31.09
C VAL A 430 -14.56 24.00 -30.02
N GLU A 431 -14.38 25.26 -30.41
CA GLU A 431 -14.22 26.35 -29.45
C GLU A 431 -15.39 26.28 -28.45
N ALA A 432 -15.07 26.06 -27.18
CA ALA A 432 -16.06 26.17 -26.12
C ALA A 432 -16.72 27.56 -26.22
N PRO A 433 -18.06 27.65 -26.22
CA PRO A 433 -18.73 28.94 -26.25
C PRO A 433 -18.23 29.75 -25.06
N ILE A 434 -17.62 30.90 -25.38
CA ILE A 434 -17.14 31.87 -24.40
C ILE A 434 -18.31 32.16 -23.47
N ALA A 435 -18.23 31.65 -22.24
CA ALA A 435 -19.19 32.00 -21.21
C ALA A 435 -19.20 33.53 -21.08
N PRO A 436 -20.37 34.20 -21.15
CA PRO A 436 -20.43 35.64 -21.09
C PRO A 436 -19.80 36.10 -19.78
N ARG A 437 -18.70 36.85 -19.91
CA ARG A 437 -18.08 37.55 -18.78
C ARG A 437 -19.14 38.47 -18.19
N SER A 438 -19.55 38.17 -16.96
CA SER A 438 -20.31 39.10 -16.12
C SER A 438 -19.45 40.33 -15.88
N ILE A 439 -19.76 41.42 -16.59
CA ILE A 439 -19.20 42.74 -16.35
C ILE A 439 -19.97 43.30 -15.15
N THR A 440 -19.34 43.30 -13.97
CA THR A 440 -19.81 44.12 -12.85
C THR A 440 -19.37 45.57 -13.07
N PRO A 441 -20.24 46.57 -12.81
CA PRO A 441 -19.87 47.97 -12.96
C PRO A 441 -19.02 48.45 -11.79
N THR A 442 -17.95 49.16 -12.13
CA THR A 442 -17.12 50.02 -11.27
C THR A 442 -17.96 50.98 -10.43
N ALA A 443 -17.90 50.83 -9.10
CA ALA A 443 -18.26 51.87 -8.15
C ALA A 443 -17.01 52.67 -7.77
N LYS A 444 -17.07 53.98 -7.98
CA LYS A 444 -16.11 54.97 -7.52
C LYS A 444 -16.13 55.00 -5.99
N ASN A 445 -14.96 55.02 -5.36
CA ASN A 445 -14.82 55.55 -4.00
C ASN A 445 -13.56 56.40 -3.90
N GLU A 446 -13.79 57.59 -3.35
CA GLU A 446 -12.86 58.67 -3.11
C GLU A 446 -11.90 58.33 -1.97
N PHE A 447 -10.65 58.79 -2.06
CA PHE A 447 -9.71 58.87 -0.94
C PHE A 447 -9.55 60.33 -0.50
N PRO A 448 -9.47 60.63 0.81
CA PRO A 448 -8.82 61.84 1.29
C PRO A 448 -7.36 61.56 1.71
N PRO A 449 -6.51 62.61 1.80
CA PRO A 449 -5.05 62.47 1.89
C PRO A 449 -4.52 62.61 3.33
N GLY A 450 -3.30 62.10 3.58
CA GLY A 450 -2.46 62.64 4.65
C GLY A 450 -1.33 61.73 5.18
N LEU A 451 -0.12 62.29 5.16
CA LEU A 451 1.04 62.08 6.06
C LEU A 451 1.81 60.75 5.92
N SER A 452 3.14 60.60 6.01
CA SER A 452 4.39 61.40 5.87
C SER A 452 5.45 60.69 6.74
N HIS A 453 6.62 60.37 6.18
CA HIS A 453 7.88 59.96 6.86
C HIS A 453 7.83 58.64 7.71
N VAL A 454 8.86 57.78 7.80
CA VAL A 454 10.26 58.00 8.21
C VAL A 454 11.12 56.81 7.73
N LEU A 455 12.34 57.10 7.27
CA LEU A 455 13.44 56.17 7.00
C LEU A 455 14.08 55.67 8.31
N GLY A 456 14.52 54.41 8.35
CA GLY A 456 15.30 53.89 9.48
C GLY A 456 16.05 52.61 9.17
N SER A 457 17.26 52.77 8.66
CA SER A 457 18.33 51.76 8.59
C SER A 457 18.82 51.34 9.98
N SER A 458 19.24 50.08 10.17
CA SER A 458 20.49 49.79 10.87
C SER A 458 20.93 48.33 10.76
N SER A 459 22.22 48.19 10.49
CA SER A 459 23.08 47.03 10.61
C SER A 459 23.29 46.57 12.06
N SER A 460 23.63 45.31 12.29
CA SER A 460 24.84 44.98 13.08
C SER A 460 25.22 43.49 12.98
N THR A 461 26.53 43.32 13.05
CA THR A 461 27.41 42.13 12.98
C THR A 461 27.66 41.51 14.36
N MET A 462 28.04 40.22 14.39
CA MET A 462 29.17 39.57 15.12
C MET A 462 28.84 38.10 15.41
N GLU A 463 29.59 37.12 14.89
CA GLU A 463 30.86 36.55 15.39
C GLU A 463 30.78 35.92 16.79
N GLY A 464 31.23 34.66 16.93
CA GLY A 464 31.58 34.10 18.25
C GLY A 464 31.50 32.58 18.42
N SER A 465 32.49 31.86 17.91
CA SER A 465 32.83 30.45 18.14
C SER A 465 33.06 30.05 19.62
N LYS A 466 32.82 28.78 20.00
CA LYS A 466 33.69 27.98 20.91
C LYS A 466 33.33 26.48 21.00
N LEU A 467 34.38 25.66 20.98
CA LEU A 467 34.48 24.23 21.27
C LEU A 467 34.31 23.93 22.77
N LEU A 468 33.81 22.73 23.13
CA LEU A 468 34.43 21.76 24.07
C LEU A 468 33.56 20.48 24.28
N ASN A 469 34.26 19.35 24.14
CA ASN A 469 34.08 17.92 24.46
C ASN A 469 32.96 17.36 25.38
N PRO A 470 32.71 16.03 25.32
CA PRO A 470 31.48 15.36 25.77
C PRO A 470 31.59 14.73 27.18
N PRO A 471 30.47 14.18 27.69
CA PRO A 471 30.56 13.00 28.55
C PRO A 471 29.69 11.82 28.08
N SER A 472 30.26 10.66 28.33
CA SER A 472 29.72 9.31 28.32
C SER A 472 28.56 9.07 29.29
N SER A 473 27.83 7.99 29.00
CA SER A 473 27.22 7.00 29.91
C SER A 473 25.69 6.91 29.91
N ASN A 474 25.25 5.68 29.65
CA ASN A 474 24.03 4.98 30.08
C ASN A 474 22.83 5.83 30.52
N ASN A 475 21.74 5.78 29.75
CA ASN A 475 20.40 5.77 30.31
C ASN A 475 19.46 4.94 29.43
N ILE A 476 18.83 3.97 30.07
CA ILE A 476 17.59 3.32 29.63
C ILE A 476 16.53 4.43 29.61
N VAL A 477 15.94 4.71 28.45
CA VAL A 477 14.84 5.68 28.32
C VAL A 477 13.54 4.94 28.06
N ASP A 478 12.66 5.04 29.04
CA ASP A 478 11.24 4.75 29.00
C ASP A 478 10.56 5.68 27.98
N LEU A 479 10.00 5.12 26.91
CA LEU A 479 9.30 5.86 25.86
C LEU A 479 7.79 5.78 26.09
N THR A 480 7.31 6.53 27.08
CA THR A 480 5.91 6.96 27.14
C THR A 480 5.86 8.48 27.23
N GLY A 481 5.53 9.15 26.11
CA GLY A 481 5.22 10.58 26.09
C GLY A 481 5.85 11.33 24.93
N ILE A 482 5.19 11.31 23.77
CA ILE A 482 5.32 12.37 22.77
C ILE A 482 3.89 12.84 22.51
N GLN A 483 3.58 14.05 23.01
CA GLN A 483 2.44 14.86 22.57
C GLN A 483 2.88 15.57 21.28
N ASP A 484 2.02 15.54 20.26
CA ASP A 484 2.15 16.33 19.05
C ASP A 484 1.92 17.82 19.36
N ASP A 485 2.99 18.61 19.23
CA ASP A 485 2.91 20.06 19.07
C ASP A 485 3.17 20.38 17.59
N THR A 486 2.10 20.56 16.82
CA THR A 486 2.14 21.24 15.52
C THR A 486 1.08 22.33 15.47
N GLU A 487 1.38 23.47 16.11
CA GLU A 487 0.87 24.78 15.71
C GLU A 487 2.06 25.73 15.54
N ASP A 488 1.86 26.77 14.73
CA ASP A 488 2.77 27.88 14.42
C ASP A 488 3.81 27.68 13.30
N LEU A 489 3.33 27.83 12.06
CA LEU A 489 4.10 28.43 10.96
C LEU A 489 3.14 28.96 9.87
N TYR A 490 2.48 30.10 10.16
CA TYR A 490 1.95 31.01 9.13
C TYR A 490 2.05 32.46 9.63
N ALA A 491 3.02 33.19 9.08
CA ALA A 491 3.08 34.65 8.99
C ALA A 491 3.62 35.02 7.61
#